data_AF-A0A023G3K9-F1
#
_entry.id   AF-A0A023G3K9-F1
#
_cell.length_a   1.000
_cell.length_b   1.000
_cell.length_c   1.000
_cell.angle_alpha   90.00
_cell.angle_beta   90.00
_cell.angle_gamma   90.00
#
_symmetry.space_group_name_H-M   'P 1'
#
loop_
_entity.id
_entity.type
_entity.pdbx_description
1 polymer ?
#
loop_
_entity_poly.entity_id
_entity_poly.type
_entity_poly.pdbx_seq_one_letter_code
_entity_poly.pdbx_strand_id
1 'polypeptide(L)'
;MFSWLHCSISPDDLATGFRRFLETTETLHMLRASGDWRTDVVRCLTSTFLGKPDKRYYIRKLEYFVPSASRSPGSLIKYEAKVTIVLKYVEEKQPSIQVIKHGDLGPIGKLMHEFYPVLYAQSDCVVLGSYNLTDRTTCSMWAKHSALNRPLSDCKFVLFSLCANPIYNAHEYEREQCRKIK
;
A
#
# COMPACT_ATOMS: atom_id res chain seq x y z
N MET A 1 -10.82 -38.21 2.12
CA MET A 1 -10.41 -37.60 0.83
C MET A 1 -10.65 -36.10 0.96
N PHE A 2 -9.66 -35.37 1.44
CA PHE A 2 -9.77 -33.93 1.72
C PHE A 2 -9.39 -33.16 0.45
N SER A 3 -10.40 -32.71 -0.30
CA SER A 3 -10.24 -31.74 -1.39
C SER A 3 -10.06 -30.35 -0.76
N TRP A 4 -8.82 -30.00 -0.44
CA TRP A 4 -8.43 -28.63 -0.12
C TRP A 4 -7.42 -28.19 -1.18
N LEU A 5 -7.56 -26.93 -1.65
CA LEU A 5 -6.65 -26.17 -2.51
C LEU A 5 -6.93 -26.24 -4.02
N HIS A 6 -7.95 -25.49 -4.45
CA HIS A 6 -8.04 -24.87 -5.78
C HIS A 6 -7.98 -23.33 -5.69
N CYS A 7 -7.39 -22.78 -4.62
CA CYS A 7 -7.18 -21.33 -4.45
C CYS A 7 -5.73 -20.90 -4.69
N SER A 8 -5.04 -21.52 -5.66
CA SER A 8 -3.79 -20.95 -6.16
C SER A 8 -4.13 -19.88 -7.19
N ILE A 9 -4.07 -18.61 -6.81
CA ILE A 9 -4.09 -17.51 -7.79
C ILE A 9 -2.83 -17.65 -8.64
N SER A 10 -2.99 -17.76 -9.97
CA SER A 10 -1.85 -17.84 -10.87
C SER A 10 -1.03 -16.55 -10.81
N PRO A 11 0.31 -16.58 -11.01
CA PRO A 11 1.13 -15.37 -11.09
C PRO A 11 0.61 -14.35 -12.14
N ASP A 12 0.02 -14.84 -13.23
CA ASP A 12 -0.57 -14.00 -14.28
C ASP A 12 -1.86 -13.29 -13.82
N ASP A 13 -2.73 -13.98 -13.09
CA ASP A 13 -3.94 -13.38 -12.53
C ASP A 13 -3.59 -12.32 -11.49
N LEU A 14 -2.59 -12.61 -10.65
CA LEU A 14 -2.07 -11.67 -9.66
C LEU A 14 -1.49 -10.42 -10.33
N ALA A 15 -0.67 -10.60 -11.37
CA ALA A 15 -0.11 -9.50 -12.14
C ALA A 15 -1.21 -8.68 -12.84
N THR A 16 -2.22 -9.33 -13.41
CA THR A 16 -3.33 -8.67 -14.10
C THR A 16 -4.20 -7.87 -13.14
N GLY A 17 -4.59 -8.46 -12.01
CA GLY A 17 -5.34 -7.77 -10.95
C GLY A 17 -4.57 -6.56 -10.42
N PHE A 18 -3.28 -6.73 -10.19
CA PHE A 18 -2.42 -5.65 -9.71
C PHE A 18 -2.23 -4.52 -10.73
N ARG A 19 -2.08 -4.81 -12.03
CA ARG A 19 -2.04 -3.79 -13.09
C ARG A 19 -3.30 -2.93 -13.08
N ARG A 20 -4.48 -3.58 -13.03
CA ARG A 20 -5.77 -2.86 -12.96
C ARG A 20 -5.88 -2.01 -11.70
N PHE A 21 -5.34 -2.50 -10.58
CA PHE A 21 -5.30 -1.75 -9.33
C PHE A 21 -4.41 -0.50 -9.44
N LEU A 22 -3.23 -0.61 -10.05
CA LEU A 22 -2.32 0.53 -10.24
C LEU A 22 -2.82 1.57 -11.25
N GLU A 23 -3.62 1.15 -12.23
CA GLU A 23 -4.19 2.01 -13.29
C GLU A 23 -5.45 2.75 -12.87
N THR A 24 -6.00 2.46 -11.69
CA THR A 24 -7.23 3.11 -11.26
C THR A 24 -7.02 4.60 -11.03
N THR A 25 -7.94 5.40 -11.58
CA THR A 25 -8.05 6.84 -11.33
C THR A 25 -8.62 7.15 -9.95
N GLU A 26 -9.18 6.15 -9.25
CA GLU A 26 -9.60 6.31 -7.87
C GLU A 26 -8.39 6.58 -6.95
N THR A 27 -8.65 7.35 -5.90
CA THR A 27 -7.71 7.48 -4.80
C THR A 27 -7.56 6.13 -4.10
N LEU A 28 -6.32 5.68 -3.98
CA LEU A 28 -5.96 4.53 -3.19
C LEU A 28 -5.66 4.99 -1.76
N HIS A 29 -6.15 4.25 -0.79
CA HIS A 29 -5.93 4.49 0.62
C HIS A 29 -5.12 3.36 1.22
N MET A 30 -4.09 3.69 1.98
CA MET A 30 -3.44 2.69 2.81
C MET A 30 -4.34 2.40 4.01
N LEU A 31 -4.90 1.19 4.05
CA LEU A 31 -5.86 0.79 5.07
C LEU A 31 -5.18 0.30 6.34
N ARG A 32 -4.17 -0.55 6.15
CA ARG A 32 -3.48 -1.24 7.24
C ARG A 32 -2.02 -1.39 6.92
N ALA A 33 -1.19 -1.44 7.95
CA ALA A 33 0.20 -1.78 7.80
C ALA A 33 0.72 -2.47 9.06
N SER A 34 1.77 -3.27 8.92
CA SER A 34 2.43 -3.95 10.05
C SER A 34 3.85 -3.47 10.29
N GLY A 35 4.30 -3.67 11.53
CA GLY A 35 5.70 -3.51 11.95
C GLY A 35 6.24 -2.08 11.78
N ASP A 36 6.74 -1.79 10.58
CA ASP A 36 7.51 -0.58 10.25
C ASP A 36 6.66 0.67 10.06
N TRP A 37 5.33 0.53 9.99
CA TRP A 37 4.46 1.69 9.83
C TRP A 37 4.35 2.50 11.12
N ARG A 38 4.81 3.75 11.05
CA ARG A 38 4.92 4.66 12.18
C ARG A 38 3.89 5.80 12.10
N THR A 39 2.88 5.72 12.95
CA THR A 39 1.76 6.69 13.06
C THR A 39 2.17 8.07 13.57
N ASP A 40 3.33 8.12 14.21
CA ASP A 40 3.97 9.35 14.67
C ASP A 40 4.76 10.03 13.54
N VAL A 41 4.95 9.36 12.40
CA VAL A 41 5.69 9.88 11.24
C VAL A 41 4.76 10.17 10.08
N VAL A 42 3.77 9.32 9.79
CA VAL A 42 2.86 9.51 8.63
C VAL A 42 1.43 9.14 8.98
N ARG A 43 0.48 9.96 8.51
CA ARG A 43 -0.98 9.75 8.60
C ARG A 43 -1.68 10.01 7.28
N CYS A 44 -2.85 9.42 7.12
CA CYS A 44 -3.78 9.60 6.01
C CYS A 44 -3.12 9.39 4.64
N LEU A 45 -2.21 8.42 4.54
CA LEU A 45 -1.49 8.17 3.29
C LEU A 45 -2.46 7.73 2.20
N THR A 46 -2.46 8.49 1.11
CA THR A 46 -3.23 8.22 -0.10
C THR A 46 -2.36 8.26 -1.34
N SER A 47 -2.84 7.64 -2.41
CA SER A 47 -2.16 7.63 -3.69
C SER A 47 -3.14 7.87 -4.85
N THR A 48 -2.89 8.86 -5.69
CA THR A 48 -3.69 9.18 -6.88
C THR A 48 -2.90 8.91 -8.16
N PHE A 49 -3.60 8.46 -9.21
CA PHE A 49 -2.98 8.14 -10.49
C PHE A 49 -2.70 9.42 -11.28
N LEU A 50 -1.48 9.55 -11.81
CA LEU A 50 -1.10 10.67 -12.67
C LEU A 50 -0.88 10.24 -14.13
N GLY A 51 -0.57 8.97 -14.38
CA GLY A 51 -0.37 8.46 -15.73
C GLY A 51 0.48 7.21 -15.79
N LYS A 52 0.58 6.66 -17.00
CA LYS A 52 1.31 5.42 -17.29
C LYS A 52 2.17 5.65 -18.55
N PRO A 53 3.44 6.09 -18.40
CA PRO A 53 4.30 6.37 -19.56
C PRO A 53 4.63 5.11 -20.37
N ASP A 54 4.59 3.92 -19.74
CA ASP A 54 4.82 2.64 -20.40
C ASP A 54 4.08 1.50 -19.66
N LYS A 55 3.95 0.33 -20.28
CA LYS A 55 3.24 -0.87 -19.79
C LYS A 55 3.58 -1.26 -18.35
N ARG A 56 4.80 -1.01 -17.88
CA ARG A 56 5.27 -1.38 -16.53
C ARG A 56 5.41 -0.21 -15.57
N TYR A 57 5.27 1.03 -16.03
CA TYR A 57 5.61 2.23 -15.28
C TYR A 57 4.35 3.01 -14.95
N TYR A 58 4.11 3.24 -13.67
CA TYR A 58 2.91 3.90 -13.17
C TYR A 58 3.32 5.11 -12.34
N ILE A 59 2.90 6.30 -12.76
CA ILE A 59 3.18 7.53 -12.04
C ILE A 59 2.00 7.80 -11.10
N ARG A 60 2.30 7.92 -9.81
CA ARG A 60 1.30 8.26 -8.80
C ARG A 60 1.77 9.41 -7.92
N LYS A 61 0.82 10.20 -7.43
CA LYS A 61 1.04 11.19 -6.38
C LYS A 61 0.71 10.56 -5.04
N LEU A 62 1.58 10.69 -4.07
CA LEU A 62 1.33 10.37 -2.67
C LEU A 62 0.94 11.65 -1.94
N GLU A 63 -0.10 11.57 -1.13
CA GLU A 63 -0.53 12.65 -0.24
C GLU A 63 -0.62 12.11 1.18
N TYR A 64 -0.01 12.81 2.14
CA TYR A 64 0.03 12.37 3.53
C TYR A 64 0.29 13.52 4.48
N PHE A 65 0.15 13.25 5.78
CA PHE A 65 0.30 14.25 6.84
C PHE A 65 1.28 13.78 7.91
N VAL A 66 1.99 14.73 8.50
CA VAL A 66 2.96 14.49 9.56
C VAL A 66 2.56 15.31 10.79
N PRO A 67 2.51 14.72 11.99
CA PRO A 67 2.34 15.48 13.24
C PRO A 67 3.39 16.58 13.37
N SER A 68 2.96 17.83 13.54
CA SER A 68 3.87 18.94 13.77
C SER A 68 4.48 18.83 15.17
N ALA A 69 5.79 19.07 15.26
CA ALA A 69 6.46 19.25 16.56
C ALA A 69 6.24 20.66 17.15
N SER A 70 5.54 21.56 16.45
CA SER A 70 5.31 22.95 16.87
C SER A 70 4.20 23.10 17.94
N ARG A 71 4.10 24.29 18.55
CA ARG A 71 3.40 24.61 19.83
C ARG A 71 1.88 24.34 19.89
N SER A 72 1.22 23.89 18.83
CA SER A 72 -0.19 23.48 18.87
C SER A 72 -0.31 21.95 18.82
N PRO A 73 -0.58 21.28 19.96
CA PRO A 73 -0.83 19.86 19.99
C PRO A 73 -1.90 19.45 18.97
N GLY A 74 -1.57 18.49 18.11
CA GLY A 74 -2.50 17.95 17.10
C GLY A 74 -2.50 18.66 15.74
N SER A 75 -1.65 19.67 15.51
CA SER A 75 -1.47 20.22 14.17
C SER A 75 -0.77 19.22 13.23
N LEU A 76 -1.18 19.21 11.96
CA LEU A 76 -0.70 18.29 10.93
C LEU A 76 -0.13 19.09 9.75
N ILE A 77 1.07 18.72 9.30
CA ILE A 77 1.72 19.32 8.12
C ILE A 77 1.45 18.40 6.93
N LYS A 78 0.91 18.96 5.84
CA LYS A 78 0.65 18.25 4.60
C LYS A 78 1.93 18.08 3.78
N TYR A 79 2.12 16.90 3.22
CA TYR A 79 3.18 16.59 2.26
C TYR A 79 2.59 15.96 1.00
N GLU A 80 3.20 16.29 -0.14
CA GLU A 80 2.91 15.68 -1.42
C GLU A 80 4.20 15.16 -2.05
N ALA A 81 4.12 14.00 -2.68
CA ALA A 81 5.26 13.31 -3.25
C ALA A 81 4.88 12.69 -4.59
N LYS A 82 5.77 12.75 -5.58
CA LYS A 82 5.58 12.04 -6.85
C LYS A 82 6.44 10.79 -6.86
N VAL A 83 5.86 9.65 -7.22
CA VAL A 83 6.58 8.38 -7.32
C VAL A 83 6.29 7.69 -8.66
N THR A 84 7.26 6.94 -9.14
CA THR A 84 7.06 5.99 -10.25
C THR A 84 7.14 4.59 -9.69
N ILE A 85 6.03 3.86 -9.80
CA ILE A 85 5.93 2.45 -9.46
C ILE A 85 6.25 1.64 -10.72
N VAL A 86 7.28 0.80 -10.65
CA VAL A 86 7.70 -0.09 -11.74
C VAL A 86 7.29 -1.51 -11.40
N LEU A 87 6.39 -2.09 -12.19
CA LEU A 87 6.01 -3.50 -12.05
C LEU A 87 7.13 -4.40 -12.58
N LYS A 88 7.71 -5.20 -11.70
CA LYS A 88 8.68 -6.25 -12.01
C LYS A 88 7.93 -7.58 -12.04
N TYR A 89 7.76 -8.12 -13.23
CA TYR A 89 7.14 -9.42 -13.46
C TYR A 89 8.07 -10.30 -14.26
N VAL A 90 8.29 -11.50 -13.76
CA VAL A 90 8.97 -12.61 -14.45
C VAL A 90 8.01 -13.79 -14.31
N GLU A 91 7.77 -14.49 -15.42
CA GLU A 91 6.91 -15.67 -15.45
C GLU A 91 7.35 -16.67 -14.35
N GLU A 92 6.37 -17.31 -13.71
CA GLU A 92 6.56 -18.27 -12.60
C GLU A 92 7.20 -17.69 -11.32
N LYS A 93 7.48 -16.39 -11.24
CA LYS A 93 8.00 -15.74 -10.03
C LYS A 93 6.94 -14.84 -9.38
N GLN A 94 7.09 -14.63 -8.07
CA GLN A 94 6.26 -13.67 -7.36
C GLN A 94 6.44 -12.25 -7.95
N PRO A 95 5.36 -11.59 -8.40
CA PRO A 95 5.43 -10.22 -8.87
C PRO A 95 5.92 -9.29 -7.75
N SER A 96 6.64 -8.24 -8.13
CA SER A 96 7.06 -7.19 -7.19
C SER A 96 6.97 -5.82 -7.84
N ILE A 97 7.02 -4.79 -7.02
CA ILE A 97 7.20 -3.42 -7.48
C ILE A 97 8.51 -2.85 -7.01
N GLN A 98 9.08 -1.99 -7.85
CA GLN A 98 10.11 -1.04 -7.45
C GLN A 98 9.48 0.34 -7.34
N VAL A 99 9.77 1.10 -6.28
CA VAL A 99 9.29 2.47 -6.14
C VAL A 99 10.43 3.46 -6.35
N ILE A 100 10.39 4.16 -7.47
CA ILE A 100 11.34 5.22 -7.82
C ILE A 100 10.82 6.55 -7.25
N LYS A 101 11.63 7.16 -6.40
CA LYS A 101 11.35 8.40 -5.67
C LYS A 101 11.72 9.60 -6.54
N HIS A 102 10.84 10.60 -6.68
CA HIS A 102 11.16 11.85 -7.37
C HIS A 102 11.31 12.99 -6.37
N GLY A 103 12.51 13.55 -6.25
CA GLY A 103 12.80 14.63 -5.30
C GLY A 103 12.80 14.16 -3.85
N ASP A 104 12.68 15.13 -2.93
CA ASP A 104 12.54 14.85 -1.50
C ASP A 104 11.13 14.33 -1.22
N LEU A 105 11.04 13.10 -0.70
CA LEU A 105 9.77 12.54 -0.26
C LEU A 105 9.40 12.98 1.14
N GLY A 106 10.24 13.71 1.86
CA GLY A 106 10.01 14.05 3.26
C GLY A 106 10.05 12.82 4.17
N PRO A 107 9.35 12.85 5.32
CA PRO A 107 9.44 11.79 6.32
C PRO A 107 9.06 10.39 5.82
N ILE A 108 8.13 10.27 4.86
CA ILE A 108 7.75 8.95 4.32
C ILE A 108 8.90 8.28 3.56
N GLY A 109 9.85 9.04 3.01
CA GLY A 109 10.97 8.50 2.24
C GLY A 109 11.83 7.52 3.03
N LYS A 110 11.89 7.65 4.36
CA LYS A 110 12.61 6.77 5.28
C LYS A 110 11.87 5.47 5.60
N LEU A 111 10.55 5.45 5.42
CA LEU A 111 9.69 4.28 5.63
C LEU A 111 9.53 3.45 4.34
N MET A 112 9.99 3.98 3.21
CA MET A 112 9.82 3.33 1.91
C MET A 112 11.02 2.47 1.53
N HIS A 113 10.78 1.17 1.37
CA HIS A 113 11.69 0.23 0.73
C HIS A 113 11.77 0.51 -0.77
N GLU A 114 12.85 0.05 -1.39
CA GLU A 114 13.00 0.14 -2.85
C GLU A 114 12.10 -0.88 -3.55
N PHE A 115 12.00 -2.10 -3.02
CA PHE A 115 11.25 -3.21 -3.60
C PHE A 115 10.19 -3.75 -2.64
N TYR A 116 9.01 -4.06 -3.18
CA TYR A 116 7.90 -4.67 -2.45
C TYR A 116 7.34 -5.87 -3.22
N PRO A 117 7.37 -7.10 -2.68
CA PRO A 117 6.61 -8.20 -3.25
C PRO A 117 5.11 -7.92 -3.20
N VAL A 118 4.41 -8.31 -4.26
CA VAL A 118 2.95 -8.34 -4.29
C VAL A 118 2.51 -9.67 -3.66
N LEU A 119 2.02 -9.62 -2.43
CA LEU A 119 1.56 -10.81 -1.72
C LEU A 119 0.16 -11.22 -2.17
N TYR A 120 -0.66 -10.24 -2.53
CA TYR A 120 -2.01 -10.44 -3.02
C TYR A 120 -2.52 -9.21 -3.77
N ALA A 121 -3.31 -9.40 -4.82
CA ALA A 121 -3.92 -8.31 -5.55
C ALA A 121 -5.25 -8.74 -6.19
N GLN A 122 -6.25 -7.89 -6.01
CA GLN A 122 -7.54 -7.97 -6.69
C GLN A 122 -7.92 -6.58 -7.24
N SER A 123 -9.10 -6.47 -7.83
CA SER A 123 -9.60 -5.20 -8.37
C SER A 123 -9.70 -4.09 -7.31
N ASP A 124 -9.98 -4.43 -6.05
CA ASP A 124 -10.36 -3.45 -5.02
C ASP A 124 -9.29 -3.25 -3.94
N CYS A 125 -8.35 -4.19 -3.79
CA CYS A 125 -7.30 -4.13 -2.78
C CYS A 125 -6.03 -4.87 -3.19
N VAL A 126 -4.92 -4.48 -2.58
CA VAL A 126 -3.60 -5.12 -2.71
C VAL A 126 -2.95 -5.24 -1.35
N VAL A 127 -2.18 -6.31 -1.14
CA VAL A 127 -1.25 -6.47 -0.03
C VAL A 127 0.17 -6.50 -0.59
N LEU A 128 0.98 -5.56 -0.14
CA LEU A 128 2.40 -5.45 -0.44
C LEU A 128 3.19 -5.88 0.80
N GLY A 129 4.24 -6.66 0.61
CA GLY A 129 5.18 -7.02 1.67
C GLY A 129 6.50 -6.27 1.56
N SER A 130 7.42 -6.53 2.47
CA SER A 130 8.84 -6.20 2.40
C SER A 130 9.66 -7.49 2.26
N TYR A 131 10.74 -7.46 1.48
CA TYR A 131 11.71 -8.55 1.51
C TYR A 131 12.58 -8.37 2.75
N ASN A 132 12.22 -9.04 3.83
CA ASN A 132 13.09 -9.21 5.00
C ASN A 132 13.42 -10.70 5.15
N LEU A 133 14.68 -11.01 5.50
CA LEU A 133 15.20 -12.38 5.63
C LEU A 133 14.73 -13.11 6.91
N THR A 134 13.78 -12.53 7.64
CA THR A 134 13.21 -13.07 8.88
C THR A 134 11.80 -13.60 8.64
N ASP A 135 11.36 -14.59 9.43
CA ASP A 135 10.15 -15.42 9.24
C ASP A 135 8.82 -14.70 8.98
N ARG A 136 8.69 -13.39 9.24
CA ARG A 136 7.50 -12.59 8.90
C ARG A 136 7.87 -11.26 8.26
N THR A 137 7.16 -10.91 7.19
CA THR A 137 7.35 -9.70 6.40
C THR A 137 6.54 -8.52 6.95
N THR A 138 7.06 -7.30 6.84
CA THR A 138 6.27 -6.09 7.10
C THR A 138 5.43 -5.78 5.87
N CYS A 139 4.16 -5.44 6.09
CA CYS A 139 3.19 -5.33 5.00
C CYS A 139 2.44 -4.02 5.03
N SER A 140 1.90 -3.66 3.88
CA SER A 140 0.88 -2.64 3.74
C SER A 140 -0.29 -3.16 2.90
N MET A 141 -1.51 -2.90 3.36
CA MET A 141 -2.74 -3.18 2.63
C MET A 141 -3.30 -1.85 2.10
N TRP A 142 -3.58 -1.83 0.80
CA TRP A 142 -4.16 -0.68 0.12
C TRP A 142 -5.49 -1.05 -0.50
N ALA A 143 -6.40 -0.08 -0.60
CA ALA A 143 -7.69 -0.26 -1.24
C ALA A 143 -8.14 0.97 -2.02
N LYS A 144 -9.01 0.76 -3.00
CA LYS A 144 -9.72 1.84 -3.69
C LYS A 144 -10.67 2.57 -2.76
N HIS A 145 -10.87 3.86 -3.02
CA HIS A 145 -11.83 4.68 -2.27
C HIS A 145 -13.24 4.08 -2.23
N SER A 146 -13.74 3.58 -3.38
CA SER A 146 -15.06 2.94 -3.48
C SER A 146 -15.21 1.63 -2.67
N ALA A 147 -14.10 1.07 -2.18
CA ALA A 147 -14.06 -0.19 -1.46
C ALA A 147 -13.83 -0.04 0.05
N LEU A 148 -13.67 1.19 0.57
CA LEU A 148 -13.36 1.45 1.99
C LEU A 148 -14.38 0.88 2.99
N ASN A 149 -15.65 0.78 2.58
CA ASN A 149 -16.75 0.28 3.42
C ASN A 149 -17.08 -1.20 3.15
N ARG A 150 -16.34 -1.90 2.28
CA ARG A 150 -16.59 -3.31 1.93
C ARG A 150 -15.81 -4.25 2.85
N PRO A 151 -16.31 -5.47 3.09
CA PRO A 151 -15.55 -6.51 3.76
C PRO A 151 -14.50 -7.08 2.79
N LEU A 152 -13.34 -6.44 2.72
CA LEU A 152 -12.16 -6.90 1.94
C LEU A 152 -11.54 -8.17 2.56
N SER A 153 -12.32 -9.25 2.67
CA SER A 153 -12.00 -10.48 3.41
C SER A 153 -10.69 -11.09 2.95
N ASP A 154 -10.46 -11.18 1.65
CA ASP A 154 -9.34 -11.92 1.09
C ASP A 154 -8.02 -11.19 1.35
N CYS A 155 -7.96 -9.88 1.08
CA CYS A 155 -6.81 -9.07 1.43
C CYS A 155 -6.53 -9.05 2.94
N LYS A 156 -7.59 -9.02 3.78
CA LYS A 156 -7.43 -9.11 5.24
C LYS A 156 -6.86 -10.47 5.64
N PHE A 157 -7.39 -11.56 5.10
CA PHE A 157 -6.92 -12.91 5.37
C PHE A 157 -5.43 -13.06 5.03
N VAL A 158 -5.02 -12.61 3.83
CA VAL A 158 -3.60 -12.65 3.43
C VAL A 158 -2.75 -11.79 4.35
N LEU A 159 -3.18 -10.55 4.66
CA LEU A 159 -2.48 -9.66 5.58
C LEU A 159 -2.27 -10.32 6.95
N PHE A 160 -3.30 -10.91 7.54
CA PHE A 160 -3.19 -11.54 8.86
C PHE A 160 -2.40 -12.85 8.85
N SER A 161 -2.35 -13.54 7.71
CA SER A 161 -1.67 -14.84 7.59
C SER A 161 -0.18 -14.70 7.33
N LEU A 162 0.23 -13.71 6.53
CA LEU A 162 1.62 -13.60 6.04
C LEU A 162 2.44 -12.53 6.75
N CYS A 163 1.80 -11.53 7.36
CA CYS A 163 2.50 -10.34 7.83
C CYS A 163 2.86 -10.42 9.32
N ALA A 164 3.94 -9.74 9.68
CA ALA A 164 4.34 -9.58 11.07
C ALA A 164 3.26 -8.87 11.88
N ASN A 165 3.18 -9.17 13.17
CA ASN A 165 2.33 -8.43 14.12
C ASN A 165 3.17 -7.36 14.83
N PRO A 166 2.54 -6.28 15.33
CA PRO A 166 1.11 -5.96 15.24
C PRO A 166 0.70 -5.41 13.85
N ILE A 167 -0.58 -5.56 13.50
CA ILE A 167 -1.20 -4.94 12.32
C ILE A 167 -2.04 -3.75 12.77
N TYR A 168 -1.64 -2.56 12.34
CA TYR A 168 -2.31 -1.30 12.64
C TYR A 168 -3.37 -0.97 11.60
N ASN A 169 -4.57 -0.57 12.05
CA ASN A 169 -5.68 -0.16 11.18
C ASN A 169 -5.63 1.34 10.91
N ALA A 170 -4.70 1.75 10.03
CA ALA A 170 -4.41 3.13 9.70
C ALA A 170 -5.64 3.95 9.31
N HIS A 171 -6.45 3.43 8.39
CA HIS A 171 -7.62 4.16 7.92
C HIS A 171 -8.65 4.40 9.02
N GLU A 172 -8.89 3.42 9.89
CA GLU A 172 -9.86 3.53 10.98
C GLU A 172 -9.39 4.47 12.08
N TYR A 173 -8.14 4.30 12.53
CA TYR A 173 -7.56 5.07 13.62
C TYR A 173 -7.40 6.55 13.26
N GLU A 174 -7.08 6.84 12.00
CA GLU A 174 -6.80 8.20 11.55
C GLU A 174 -8.04 8.90 10.98
N ARG A 175 -9.16 8.17 10.79
CA ARG A 175 -10.38 8.62 10.09
C ARG A 175 -10.87 10.00 10.50
N GLU A 176 -11.01 10.26 11.80
CA GLU A 176 -11.51 11.55 12.29
C GLU A 176 -10.54 12.69 11.98
N GLN A 177 -9.24 12.43 12.10
CA GLN A 177 -8.21 13.41 11.81
C GLN A 177 -8.18 13.67 10.31
N CYS A 178 -8.16 12.63 9.47
CA CYS A 178 -8.16 12.76 8.02
C CYS A 178 -9.40 13.50 7.49
N ARG A 179 -10.56 13.40 8.18
CA ARG A 179 -11.78 14.13 7.82
C ARG A 179 -11.70 15.62 8.15
N LYS A 180 -11.06 16.00 9.26
CA LYS A 180 -10.95 17.40 9.70
C LYS A 180 -9.97 18.23 8.86
N ILE A 181 -9.15 17.59 8.03
CA ILE A 181 -8.14 18.25 7.20
C ILE A 181 -8.64 18.54 5.78
N LYS A 182 -9.80 17.98 5.39
CA LYS A 182 -10.46 18.30 4.12
C LYS A 182 -11.24 19.60 4.21
#